data_AF-A0A7V6G8F5-F1
#
_entry.id   AF-A0A7V6G8F5-F1
#
_cell.length_a   1.000
_cell.length_b   1.000
_cell.length_c   1.000
_cell.angle_alpha   90.00
_cell.angle_beta   90.00
_cell.angle_gamma   90.00
#
_symmetry.space_group_name_H-M   'P 1'
#
loop_
_entity.id
_entity.type
_entity.pdbx_description
1 polymer ?
#
loop_
_entity_poly.entity_id
_entity_poly.type
_entity_poly.pdbx_seq_one_letter_code
_entity_poly.pdbx_strand_id
1 'polypeptide(L)'
;QYYLCGHNIKEFDIPFLCRRMLVNGITIPLSMNVAGKKPWETTFIDTLELWRFGDYKNYTSLRLLTAIFGIPTPKDDIDGSMVADVYYNEKNIKRISNYCEKDVVATIRLYLRMNNHPTIDDAHIEYAS
;
A
#
# COMPACT_ATOMS: atom_id res chain seq x y z
N GLN A 1 16.36 -9.90 5.95
CA GLN A 1 14.93 -10.18 6.21
C GLN A 1 14.12 -9.17 5.41
N TYR A 2 13.11 -9.61 4.66
CA TYR A 2 12.25 -8.72 3.86
C TYR A 2 10.93 -8.45 4.60
N TYR A 3 10.40 -7.24 4.42
CA TYR A 3 9.13 -6.80 5.00
C TYR A 3 8.16 -6.40 3.88
N LEU A 4 6.87 -6.65 4.08
CA LEU A 4 5.81 -6.16 3.20
C LEU A 4 5.27 -4.86 3.79
N CYS A 5 5.56 -3.75 3.13
CA CYS A 5 5.14 -2.42 3.55
C CYS A 5 3.97 -1.94 2.69
N GLY A 6 2.99 -1.29 3.32
CA GLY A 6 1.92 -0.63 2.60
C GLY A 6 1.07 0.26 3.50
N HIS A 7 -0.06 0.73 2.98
CA HIS A 7 -1.01 1.58 3.69
C HIS A 7 -2.36 0.85 3.81
N ASN A 8 -2.79 0.54 5.03
CA ASN A 8 -3.99 -0.26 5.31
C ASN A 8 -3.93 -1.72 4.81
N ILE A 9 -2.72 -2.25 4.59
CA ILE A 9 -2.50 -3.60 4.05
C ILE A 9 -3.04 -4.72 4.95
N LYS A 10 -3.07 -4.51 6.27
CA LYS A 10 -3.50 -5.54 7.23
C LYS A 10 -5.02 -5.69 7.26
N GLU A 11 -5.75 -4.62 6.99
CA GLU A 11 -7.22 -4.62 7.00
C GLU A 11 -7.83 -4.79 5.60
N PHE A 12 -7.04 -4.60 4.53
CA PHE A 12 -7.53 -4.67 3.15
C PHE A 12 -6.73 -5.62 2.24
N ASP A 13 -5.55 -5.21 1.77
CA ASP A 13 -4.83 -5.89 0.67
C ASP A 13 -4.52 -7.35 0.97
N ILE A 14 -3.90 -7.62 2.13
CA ILE A 14 -3.49 -8.99 2.50
C ILE A 14 -4.71 -9.91 2.69
N PRO A 15 -5.74 -9.55 3.48
CA PRO A 15 -6.96 -10.36 3.57
C PRO A 15 -7.62 -10.61 2.21
N PHE A 16 -7.69 -9.59 1.35
CA PHE A 16 -8.30 -9.71 0.03
C PHE A 16 -7.51 -10.69 -0.85
N LEU A 17 -6.19 -10.50 -0.98
CA LEU A 17 -5.32 -11.37 -1.77
C LEU A 17 -5.35 -12.82 -1.27
N CYS A 18 -5.20 -13.05 0.04
CA CYS A 18 -5.24 -14.40 0.61
C CYS A 18 -6.57 -15.11 0.31
N ARG A 19 -7.72 -14.42 0.43
CA ARG A 19 -9.03 -15.00 0.09
C ARG A 19 -9.13 -15.32 -1.40
N ARG A 20 -8.67 -14.42 -2.27
CA ARG A 20 -8.66 -14.65 -3.73
C ARG A 20 -7.75 -15.80 -4.12
N MET A 21 -6.60 -15.95 -3.47
CA MET A 21 -5.69 -17.08 -3.67
C MET A 21 -6.38 -18.41 -3.34
N LEU A 22 -7.02 -18.50 -2.16
CA LEU A 22 -7.76 -19.71 -1.77
C LEU A 22 -8.87 -20.08 -2.75
N VAL A 23 -9.69 -19.09 -3.18
CA VAL A 23 -10.76 -19.32 -4.15
C VAL A 23 -10.23 -19.85 -5.49
N ASN A 24 -9.02 -19.48 -5.88
CA ASN A 24 -8.39 -19.90 -7.13
C ASN A 24 -7.40 -21.07 -6.96
N GLY A 25 -7.35 -21.72 -5.78
CA GLY A 25 -6.42 -22.83 -5.53
C GLY A 25 -4.94 -22.45 -5.53
N ILE A 26 -4.63 -21.17 -5.31
CA ILE A 26 -3.26 -20.66 -5.22
C ILE A 26 -2.77 -20.78 -3.77
N THR A 27 -1.60 -21.37 -3.57
CA THR A 27 -0.97 -21.49 -2.26
C THR A 27 -0.62 -20.12 -1.70
N ILE A 28 -1.04 -19.83 -0.46
CA ILE A 28 -0.69 -18.60 0.25
C ILE A 28 0.81 -18.65 0.61
N PRO A 29 1.62 -17.66 0.18
CA PRO A 29 3.01 -17.54 0.59
C PRO A 29 3.18 -17.41 2.11
N LEU A 30 4.27 -17.94 2.66
CA LEU A 30 4.53 -17.92 4.10
C LEU A 30 4.57 -16.50 4.69
N SER A 31 5.01 -15.52 3.91
CA SER A 31 5.02 -14.10 4.28
C SER A 31 3.62 -13.53 4.48
N MET A 32 2.60 -14.06 3.79
CA MET A 32 1.20 -13.62 3.90
C MET A 32 0.35 -14.53 4.79
N ASN A 33 0.84 -15.73 5.10
CA ASN A 33 0.15 -16.65 6.01
C ASN A 33 0.32 -16.20 7.48
N VAL A 34 -0.70 -15.52 8.00
CA VAL A 34 -0.72 -14.96 9.37
C VAL A 34 -1.60 -15.73 10.36
N ALA A 35 -2.24 -16.81 9.93
CA ALA A 35 -3.10 -17.60 10.82
C ALA A 35 -2.31 -18.13 12.02
N GLY A 36 -2.78 -17.84 13.23
CA GLY A 36 -2.14 -18.26 14.48
C GLY A 36 -0.86 -17.49 14.85
N LYS A 37 -0.41 -16.52 14.04
CA LYS A 37 0.74 -15.67 14.35
C LYS A 37 0.33 -14.49 15.23
N LYS A 38 1.19 -14.15 16.18
CA LYS A 38 1.10 -12.91 16.97
C LYS A 38 1.51 -11.71 16.10
N PRO A 39 1.10 -10.48 16.46
CA PRO A 39 1.40 -9.30 15.65
C PRO A 39 2.90 -9.12 15.33
N TRP A 40 3.79 -9.38 16.30
CA TRP A 40 5.24 -9.28 16.15
C TRP A 40 5.90 -10.44 15.40
N GLU A 41 5.16 -11.49 15.07
CA GLU A 41 5.63 -12.61 14.25
C GLU A 41 5.34 -12.40 12.75
N THR A 42 4.63 -11.31 12.42
CA THR A 42 4.33 -10.93 11.03
C THR A 42 5.37 -9.95 10.50
N THR A 43 5.67 -10.03 9.20
CA THR A 43 6.63 -9.15 8.51
C THR A 43 5.95 -7.98 7.82
N PHE A 44 4.83 -7.51 8.36
CA PHE A 44 4.04 -6.43 7.77
C PHE A 44 4.37 -5.09 8.40
N ILE A 45 4.49 -4.07 7.55
CA ILE A 45 4.62 -2.67 7.96
C ILE A 45 3.41 -1.96 7.38
N ASP A 46 2.44 -1.62 8.23
CA ASP A 46 1.24 -0.90 7.83
C ASP A 46 1.32 0.56 8.29
N THR A 47 1.51 1.48 7.35
CA THR A 47 1.64 2.92 7.66
C THR A 47 0.38 3.52 8.29
N LEU A 48 -0.80 2.94 8.05
CA LEU A 48 -2.01 3.37 8.75
C LEU A 48 -1.98 2.93 10.21
N GLU A 49 -1.55 1.70 10.50
CA GLU A 49 -1.37 1.22 11.88
C GLU A 49 -0.30 2.05 12.62
N LEU A 50 0.82 2.37 11.96
CA LEU A 50 1.86 3.23 12.53
C LEU A 50 1.33 4.63 12.90
N TRP A 51 0.45 5.19 12.07
CA TRP A 51 -0.16 6.50 12.32
C TRP A 51 -1.14 6.51 13.49
N ARG A 52 -1.83 5.39 13.75
CA ARG A 52 -2.96 5.37 14.69
C ARG A 52 -2.54 5.62 16.14
N PHE A 53 -1.31 5.29 16.56
CA PHE A 53 -0.86 5.38 17.96
C PHE A 53 -1.87 4.77 18.98
N GLY A 54 -2.66 3.78 18.55
CA GLY A 54 -3.74 3.17 19.34
C GLY A 54 -5.16 3.71 19.10
N ASP A 55 -5.36 4.72 18.25
CA ASP A 55 -6.68 5.19 17.83
C ASP A 55 -7.20 4.42 16.61
N TYR A 56 -8.16 3.52 16.85
CA TYR A 56 -8.76 2.67 15.80
C TYR A 56 -10.08 3.23 15.24
N LYS A 57 -10.50 4.44 15.65
CA LYS A 57 -11.85 4.92 15.34
C LYS A 57 -11.98 5.48 13.92
N ASN A 58 -10.90 6.06 13.39
CA ASN A 58 -10.95 6.82 12.15
C ASN A 58 -9.93 6.32 11.14
N TYR A 59 -10.40 5.99 9.95
CA TYR A 59 -9.53 5.77 8.79
C TYR A 59 -8.87 7.10 8.37
N THR A 60 -7.56 7.06 8.13
CA THR A 60 -6.80 8.20 7.60
C THR A 60 -6.21 7.81 6.26
N SER A 61 -6.57 8.52 5.19
CA SER A 61 -6.11 8.17 3.85
C SER A 61 -4.62 8.47 3.64
N LEU A 62 -3.98 7.71 2.75
CA LEU A 62 -2.61 7.97 2.28
C LEU A 62 -2.45 9.40 1.78
N ARG A 63 -3.45 9.91 1.04
CA ARG A 63 -3.48 11.29 0.53
C ARG A 63 -3.44 12.33 1.64
N LEU A 64 -4.16 12.12 2.75
CA LEU A 64 -4.14 13.06 3.87
C LEU A 64 -2.78 13.02 4.57
N LEU A 65 -2.24 11.82 4.82
CA LEU A 65 -0.94 11.67 5.48
C LEU A 65 0.19 12.28 4.65
N THR A 66 0.24 11.99 3.35
CA THR A 66 1.24 12.57 2.46
C THR A 66 1.17 14.10 2.42
N ALA A 67 -0.02 14.69 2.43
CA ALA A 67 -0.20 16.14 2.55
C ALA A 67 0.35 16.69 3.87
N ILE A 68 0.06 16.03 5.00
CA ILE A 68 0.58 16.41 6.33
C ILE A 68 2.11 16.38 6.38
N PHE A 69 2.72 15.34 5.79
CA PHE A 69 4.17 15.15 5.78
C PHE A 69 4.90 15.90 4.65
N GLY A 70 4.19 16.73 3.87
CA GLY A 70 4.76 17.49 2.75
C GLY A 70 5.36 16.60 1.65
N ILE A 71 4.83 15.38 1.49
CA ILE A 71 5.26 14.43 0.46
C ILE A 71 4.50 14.78 -0.81
N PRO A 72 5.20 15.05 -1.93
CA PRO A 72 4.53 15.30 -3.19
C PRO A 72 3.82 14.04 -3.63
N THR A 73 2.49 14.09 -3.61
CA THR A 73 1.68 13.17 -4.40
C THR A 73 1.43 13.84 -5.75
N PRO A 74 1.63 13.15 -6.87
CA PRO A 74 1.10 13.65 -8.13
C PRO A 74 -0.37 14.00 -7.95
N LYS A 75 -0.83 15.10 -8.55
CA LYS A 75 -2.26 15.35 -8.69
C LYS A 75 -2.78 14.27 -9.62
N ASP A 76 -3.21 13.14 -9.06
CA ASP A 76 -3.66 12.03 -9.86
C ASP A 76 -5.01 12.36 -10.48
N ASP A 77 -5.15 11.91 -11.72
CA ASP A 77 -6.33 12.07 -12.55
C ASP A 77 -7.38 10.99 -12.29
N ILE A 78 -7.05 9.98 -11.47
CA ILE A 78 -7.96 8.92 -11.00
C ILE A 78 -7.77 8.60 -9.52
N ASP A 79 -8.80 8.02 -8.91
CA ASP A 79 -8.74 7.38 -7.59
C ASP A 79 -9.29 5.95 -7.64
N GLY A 80 -9.26 5.25 -6.50
CA GLY A 80 -9.71 3.86 -6.38
C GLY A 80 -11.14 3.60 -6.88
N SER A 81 -12.04 4.58 -6.83
CA SER A 81 -13.42 4.44 -7.33
C SER A 81 -13.50 4.43 -8.85
N MET A 82 -12.49 4.99 -9.53
CA MET A 82 -12.43 5.11 -10.99
C MET A 82 -11.75 3.92 -11.66
N VAL A 83 -11.04 3.08 -10.91
CA VAL A 83 -10.28 1.93 -11.46
C VAL A 83 -11.14 1.00 -12.31
N ALA A 84 -12.38 0.72 -11.89
CA ALA A 84 -13.29 -0.14 -12.64
C ALA A 84 -13.66 0.46 -14.01
N ASP A 85 -13.98 1.76 -14.05
CA ASP A 85 -14.34 2.46 -15.28
C ASP A 85 -13.16 2.50 -16.26
N VAL A 86 -11.97 2.85 -15.77
CA VAL A 86 -10.73 2.86 -16.57
C VAL A 86 -10.41 1.48 -17.14
N TYR A 87 -10.68 0.42 -16.38
CA TYR A 87 -10.42 -0.95 -16.83
C TYR A 87 -11.42 -1.42 -17.89
N TYR A 88 -12.73 -1.29 -17.62
CA TYR A 88 -13.78 -1.87 -18.48
C TYR A 88 -14.12 -1.00 -19.69
N ASN A 89 -14.18 0.32 -19.50
CA ASN A 89 -14.65 1.25 -20.52
C ASN A 89 -13.47 1.86 -21.31
N GLU A 90 -12.48 2.41 -20.62
CA GLU A 90 -11.31 3.02 -21.29
C GLU A 90 -10.28 1.97 -21.77
N LYS A 91 -10.27 0.77 -21.16
CA LYS A 91 -9.30 -0.29 -21.42
C LYS A 91 -7.85 0.15 -21.22
N ASN A 92 -7.61 1.05 -20.28
CA ASN A 92 -6.31 1.69 -20.08
C ASN A 92 -5.57 1.15 -18.84
N ILE A 93 -5.04 -0.07 -18.97
CA ILE A 93 -4.30 -0.74 -17.89
C ILE A 93 -3.05 0.05 -17.48
N LYS A 94 -2.39 0.72 -18.44
CA LYS A 94 -1.18 1.51 -18.17
C LYS A 94 -1.46 2.66 -17.20
N ARG A 95 -2.62 3.31 -17.32
CA ARG A 95 -3.05 4.37 -16.40
C ARG A 95 -3.25 3.85 -14.98
N ILE A 96 -3.84 2.67 -14.83
CA ILE A 96 -4.02 1.99 -13.54
C ILE A 96 -2.66 1.62 -12.94
N SER A 97 -1.74 1.05 -13.74
CA SER A 97 -0.38 0.69 -13.29
C SER A 97 0.36 1.91 -12.74
N ASN A 98 0.38 3.01 -13.51
CA ASN A 98 1.04 4.24 -13.11
C ASN A 98 0.47 4.79 -11.79
N TYR A 99 -0.85 4.73 -11.61
CA TYR A 99 -1.52 5.12 -10.37
C TYR A 99 -1.06 4.26 -9.18
N CYS A 100 -1.08 2.93 -9.32
CA CYS A 100 -0.63 2.01 -8.26
C CYS A 100 0.87 2.18 -7.92
N GLU A 101 1.72 2.38 -8.94
CA GLU A 101 3.16 2.62 -8.75
C GLU A 101 3.42 3.88 -7.92
N LYS A 102 2.69 4.97 -8.21
CA LYS A 102 2.79 6.22 -7.45
C LYS A 102 2.36 6.04 -6.00
N ASP A 103 1.29 5.29 -5.74
CA ASP A 103 0.84 4.98 -4.38
C ASP A 103 1.90 4.17 -3.59
N VAL A 104 2.60 3.25 -4.25
CA VAL A 104 3.74 2.52 -3.64
C VAL A 104 4.86 3.49 -3.26
N VAL A 105 5.26 4.37 -4.17
CA VAL A 105 6.32 5.37 -3.90
C VAL A 105 5.92 6.32 -2.77
N ALA A 106 4.69 6.82 -2.79
CA ALA A 106 4.15 7.69 -1.74
C ALA A 106 4.15 6.99 -0.37
N THR A 107 3.80 5.71 -0.34
CA THR A 107 3.78 4.90 0.89
C THR A 107 5.18 4.70 1.47
N ILE A 108 6.19 4.42 0.64
CA ILE A 108 7.58 4.30 1.10
C ILE A 108 8.12 5.64 1.62
N ARG A 109 7.84 6.74 0.91
CA ARG A 109 8.21 8.09 1.38
C ARG A 109 7.54 8.42 2.72
N LEU A 110 6.28 8.05 2.90
CA LEU A 110 5.55 8.23 4.14
C LEU A 110 6.16 7.42 5.27
N TYR A 111 6.44 6.14 5.03
CA TYR A 111 7.10 5.27 6.00
C TYR A 111 8.44 5.86 6.47
N LEU A 112 9.28 6.35 5.55
CA LEU A 112 10.55 6.98 5.90
C LEU A 112 10.35 8.23 6.77
N ARG A 113 9.40 9.10 6.41
CA ARG A 113 9.09 10.30 7.20
C ARG A 113 8.57 9.99 8.60
N MET A 114 7.69 8.99 8.75
CA MET A 114 7.21 8.53 10.06
C MET A 114 8.34 8.03 10.98
N ASN A 115 9.45 7.57 10.38
CA ASN A 115 10.64 7.10 11.10
C ASN A 115 11.76 8.17 11.16
N ASN A 116 11.45 9.44 10.86
CA ASN A 116 12.43 10.54 10.83
C ASN A 116 13.63 10.32 9.89
N HIS A 117 13.45 9.53 8.84
CA HIS A 117 14.45 9.36 7.78
C HIS A 117 14.22 10.35 6.62
N PRO A 118 15.29 10.74 5.90
CA PRO A 118 15.16 11.43 4.62
C PRO A 118 14.31 10.62 3.63
N THR A 119 13.56 11.31 2.78
CA THR A 119 12.80 10.67 1.69
C THR A 119 13.73 10.24 0.56
N ILE A 120 13.28 9.25 -0.22
CA ILE A 120 13.96 8.82 -1.44
C ILE A 120 13.59 9.70 -2.63
N ASP A 121 14.60 10.03 -3.43
CA ASP A 121 14.47 10.67 -4.74
C ASP A 121 13.99 9.65 -5.78
N ASP A 122 13.30 10.12 -6.83
CA ASP A 122 12.84 9.26 -7.93
C ASP A 122 14.00 8.54 -8.64
N ALA A 123 15.21 9.12 -8.64
CA ALA A 123 16.41 8.52 -9.21
C ALA A 123 16.86 7.21 -8.52
N HIS A 124 16.37 6.94 -7.30
CA HIS A 124 16.67 5.72 -6.55
C HIS A 124 15.54 4.68 -6.62
N ILE A 125 14.58 4.86 -7.54
CA ILE A 125 13.44 3.97 -7.71
C ILE A 125 13.65 3.13 -8.97
N GLU A 126 13.71 1.81 -8.79
CA GLU A 126 13.82 0.84 -9.88
C GLU A 126 12.47 0.16 -10.10
N TYR A 127 12.02 0.17 -11.36
CA TYR A 127 10.81 -0.51 -11.79
C TYR A 127 11.16 -1.87 -12.36
N ALA A 128 10.64 -2.93 -11.75
CA ALA A 128 10.81 -4.28 -12.28
C ALA A 128 9.92 -4.45 -13.53
N SER A 129 10.54 -4.86 -14.64
CA SER A 129 9.90 -5.17 -15.92
C SER A 129 9.35 -6.59 -15.96
#